data_AF-A0A5N5GW44-F1
#
_entry.id   AF-A0A5N5GW44-F1
#
_cell.length_a   1.000
_cell.length_b   1.000
_cell.length_c   1.000
_cell.angle_alpha   90.00
_cell.angle_beta   90.00
_cell.angle_gamma   90.00
#
_symmetry.space_group_name_H-M   'P 1'
#
loop_
_entity.id
_entity.type
_entity.pdbx_description
1 polymer ?
#
loop_
_entity_poly.entity_id
_entity_poly.type
_entity_poly.pdbx_seq_one_letter_code
_entity_poly.pdbx_strand_id
1 'polypeptide(L)'
;MEFSKRTREVALEITRTISESLGLEPNYIHDAMNIDRGLQMLAANYYPPCPQPERLALSQNMQFMNGLQVEHNGKWLTVNRPANSFFSVMHQATVNNKATRISIATPHGPSVDTIIAPAPELLEKEGQAPKYIGMNYKEYIQLQQIGKNYMQSTFDHILA
;
A
#
# COMPACT_ATOMS: atom_id res chain seq x y z
N MET A 1 -0.80 7.14 23.06
CA MET A 1 -1.87 8.06 22.60
C MET A 1 -1.30 9.18 21.73
N GLU A 2 -0.29 9.93 22.16
CA GLU A 2 0.31 11.02 21.36
C GLU A 2 0.92 10.55 20.03
N PHE A 3 1.72 9.48 20.04
CA PHE A 3 2.32 8.93 18.81
C PHE A 3 1.26 8.61 17.74
N SER A 4 0.21 7.87 18.09
CA SER A 4 -0.89 7.55 17.17
C SER A 4 -1.60 8.79 16.65
N LYS A 5 -1.80 9.80 17.50
CA LYS A 5 -2.41 11.07 17.07
C LYS A 5 -1.54 11.77 16.02
N ARG A 6 -0.23 11.89 16.27
CA ARG A 6 0.72 12.54 15.35
C ARG A 6 0.88 11.78 14.04
N THR A 7 0.95 10.45 14.07
CA THR A 7 1.00 9.66 12.84
C THR A 7 -0.28 9.78 12.03
N ARG A 8 -1.44 9.92 12.68
CA ARG A 8 -2.71 10.19 12.01
C ARG A 8 -2.72 11.58 11.34
N GLU A 9 -2.25 12.62 12.03
CA GLU A 9 -2.11 13.98 11.45
C GLU A 9 -1.24 13.95 10.18
N VAL A 10 -0.11 13.23 10.21
CA VAL A 10 0.76 13.06 9.04
C VAL A 10 0.05 12.28 7.92
N ALA A 11 -0.66 11.20 8.23
CA ALA A 11 -1.38 10.42 7.23
C ALA A 11 -2.47 11.25 6.52
N LEU A 12 -3.20 12.09 7.26
CA LEU A 12 -4.20 13.00 6.71
C LEU A 12 -3.56 13.98 5.72
N GLU A 13 -2.45 14.60 6.10
CA GLU A 13 -1.73 15.56 5.24
C GLU A 13 -1.17 14.90 3.98
N ILE A 14 -0.67 13.66 4.10
CA ILE A 14 -0.23 12.87 2.95
C ILE A 14 -1.43 12.60 2.02
N THR A 15 -2.59 12.18 2.53
CA THR A 15 -3.76 11.91 1.69
C THR A 15 -4.29 13.15 0.99
N ARG A 16 -4.20 14.32 1.64
CA ARG A 16 -4.53 15.62 1.04
C ARG A 16 -3.60 15.92 -0.14
N THR A 17 -2.30 15.83 0.10
CA THR A 17 -1.26 16.09 -0.91
C THR A 17 -1.37 15.12 -2.09
N ILE A 18 -1.69 13.84 -1.84
CA ILE A 18 -1.92 12.85 -2.90
C ILE A 18 -3.11 13.28 -3.76
N SER A 19 -4.23 13.67 -3.16
CA SER A 19 -5.43 14.11 -3.91
C SER A 19 -5.10 15.29 -4.82
N GLU A 20 -4.43 16.32 -4.28
CA GLU A 20 -3.99 17.49 -5.05
C GLU A 20 -3.03 17.11 -6.18
N SER A 21 -2.07 16.21 -5.92
CA SER A 21 -1.12 15.75 -6.94
C SER A 21 -1.76 15.00 -8.11
N LEU A 22 -2.94 14.42 -7.88
CA LEU A 22 -3.75 13.75 -8.90
C LEU A 22 -4.65 14.73 -9.68
N GLY A 23 -4.74 15.98 -9.22
CA GLY A 23 -5.67 16.99 -9.72
C GLY A 23 -7.11 16.76 -9.25
N LEU A 24 -7.28 16.11 -8.09
CA LEU A 24 -8.56 15.93 -7.41
C LEU A 24 -8.75 17.03 -6.36
N GLU A 25 -9.97 17.18 -5.86
CA GLU A 25 -10.24 18.04 -4.70
C GLU A 25 -9.36 17.63 -3.51
N PRO A 26 -8.83 18.58 -2.70
CA PRO A 26 -7.84 18.27 -1.67
C PRO A 26 -8.27 17.18 -0.67
N ASN A 27 -9.56 17.10 -0.34
CA ASN A 27 -10.09 16.10 0.59
C ASN A 27 -10.69 14.86 -0.10
N TYR A 28 -10.53 14.71 -1.42
CA TYR A 28 -11.17 13.63 -2.17
C TYR A 28 -10.86 12.25 -1.58
N ILE A 29 -9.57 11.91 -1.39
CA ILE A 29 -9.19 10.60 -0.83
C ILE A 29 -9.65 10.45 0.62
N HIS A 30 -9.61 11.53 1.40
CA HIS A 30 -10.08 11.53 2.77
C HIS A 30 -11.55 11.11 2.86
N ASP A 31 -12.39 11.73 2.03
CA ASP A 31 -13.83 11.53 2.03
C ASP A 31 -14.18 10.18 1.39
N ALA A 32 -13.56 9.84 0.26
CA ALA A 32 -13.75 8.56 -0.43
C ALA A 32 -13.38 7.36 0.45
N MET A 33 -12.35 7.48 1.29
CA MET A 33 -11.97 6.43 2.24
C MET A 33 -12.74 6.50 3.58
N ASN A 34 -13.45 7.59 3.85
CA ASN A 34 -14.07 7.87 5.14
C ASN A 34 -13.05 7.76 6.29
N ILE A 35 -11.91 8.46 6.15
CA ILE A 35 -10.74 8.31 7.04
C ILE A 35 -11.09 8.67 8.49
N ASP A 36 -12.03 9.58 8.74
CA ASP A 36 -12.52 9.92 10.08
C ASP A 36 -13.00 8.70 10.88
N ARG A 37 -13.63 7.74 10.20
CA ARG A 37 -14.04 6.44 10.76
C ARG A 37 -13.10 5.30 10.34
N GLY A 38 -12.01 5.65 9.68
CA GLY A 38 -11.03 4.73 9.11
C GLY A 38 -10.17 4.04 10.15
N LEU A 39 -9.57 2.94 9.74
CA LEU A 39 -8.68 2.16 10.58
C LEU A 39 -7.33 2.86 10.77
N GLN A 40 -6.85 2.84 12.00
CA GLN A 40 -5.45 3.09 12.32
C GLN A 40 -4.93 1.93 13.15
N MET A 41 -3.97 1.19 12.61
CA MET A 41 -3.37 0.03 13.26
C MET A 41 -1.97 0.37 13.76
N LEU A 42 -1.48 -0.41 14.72
CA LEU A 42 -0.08 -0.37 15.16
C LEU A 42 0.48 -1.79 15.11
N ALA A 43 1.53 -1.97 14.32
CA ALA A 43 2.26 -3.22 14.21
C ALA A 43 3.69 -2.99 14.72
N ALA A 44 4.00 -3.57 15.87
CA ALA A 44 5.34 -3.58 16.43
C ALA A 44 6.05 -4.86 15.99
N ASN A 45 7.15 -4.71 15.27
CA ASN A 45 7.95 -5.81 14.77
C ASN A 45 9.27 -5.87 15.52
N TYR A 46 9.64 -7.07 15.96
CA TYR A 46 10.90 -7.35 16.65
C TYR A 46 11.73 -8.34 15.82
N TYR A 47 12.92 -7.92 15.41
CA TYR A 47 13.83 -8.70 14.57
C TYR A 47 15.11 -8.98 15.35
N PRO A 48 15.23 -10.12 16.04
CA PRO A 48 16.47 -10.47 16.74
C PRO A 48 17.61 -10.79 15.76
N PRO A 49 18.87 -10.82 16.24
CA PRO A 49 19.98 -11.33 15.45
C PRO A 49 19.69 -12.75 14.93
N CYS A 50 19.83 -12.94 13.63
CA CYS A 50 19.67 -14.22 12.96
C CYS A 50 21.04 -14.78 12.57
N PRO A 51 21.45 -15.97 13.03
CA PRO A 51 22.76 -16.55 12.70
C PRO A 51 22.99 -16.84 11.20
N GLN A 52 21.92 -17.02 10.42
CA GLN A 52 21.96 -17.34 8.99
C GLN A 52 21.00 -16.41 8.20
N PRO A 53 21.29 -15.09 8.13
CA PRO A 53 20.34 -14.12 7.59
C PRO A 53 20.05 -14.33 6.09
N GLU A 54 21.02 -14.80 5.32
CA GLU A 54 20.90 -15.17 3.91
C GLU A 54 19.86 -16.27 3.60
N ARG A 55 19.49 -17.12 4.56
CA ARG A 55 18.45 -18.16 4.34
C ARG A 55 17.02 -17.63 4.46
N LEU A 56 16.85 -16.44 5.05
CA LEU A 56 15.54 -15.83 5.29
C LEU A 56 15.29 -14.60 4.40
N ALA A 57 16.32 -14.08 3.73
CA ALA A 57 16.18 -12.94 2.83
C ALA A 57 15.76 -13.41 1.43
N LEU A 58 14.46 -13.33 1.12
CA LEU A 58 13.99 -13.38 -0.27
C LEU A 58 14.30 -12.03 -0.91
N SER A 59 15.48 -11.86 -1.49
CA SER A 59 15.93 -10.58 -2.05
C SER A 59 15.00 -10.07 -3.17
N GLN A 60 14.07 -9.17 -2.86
CA GLN A 60 13.50 -8.25 -3.84
C GLN A 60 14.12 -6.88 -3.63
N ASN A 61 15.12 -6.60 -4.44
CA ASN A 61 15.87 -5.34 -4.42
C ASN A 61 15.01 -4.25 -5.08
N MET A 62 14.46 -3.32 -4.29
CA MET A 62 13.94 -2.07 -4.84
C MET A 62 15.14 -1.16 -5.19
N GLN A 63 15.67 -1.27 -6.41
CA GLN A 63 16.70 -0.33 -6.87
C GLN A 63 16.04 0.99 -7.29
N PHE A 64 16.20 2.03 -6.47
CA PHE A 64 15.67 3.38 -6.70
C PHE A 64 16.62 4.30 -7.50
N MET A 65 17.64 3.78 -8.20
CA MET A 65 18.61 4.65 -8.90
C MET A 65 18.34 4.88 -10.40
N ASN A 66 17.49 4.09 -11.08
CA ASN A 66 17.24 4.23 -12.53
C ASN A 66 15.74 4.17 -12.94
N GLY A 67 14.82 4.49 -12.02
CA GLY A 67 13.38 4.35 -12.22
C GLY A 67 12.82 3.10 -11.53
N LEU A 68 11.55 3.15 -11.13
CA LEU A 68 10.91 2.04 -10.43
C LEU A 68 10.82 0.81 -11.35
N GLN A 69 11.42 -0.29 -10.90
CA GLN A 69 11.26 -1.60 -11.51
C GLN A 69 10.49 -2.50 -10.54
N VAL A 70 9.50 -3.22 -11.06
CA VAL A 70 8.72 -4.21 -10.30
C VAL A 70 8.99 -5.59 -10.90
N GLU A 71 9.26 -6.58 -10.05
CA GLU A 71 9.36 -7.97 -10.47
C GLU A 71 7.94 -8.55 -10.63
N HIS A 72 7.59 -9.00 -11.83
CA HIS A 72 6.33 -9.69 -12.13
C HIS A 72 6.62 -10.93 -12.97
N ASN A 73 6.25 -12.12 -12.47
CA ASN A 73 6.50 -13.42 -13.11
C ASN A 73 7.98 -13.65 -13.50
N GLY A 74 8.91 -13.29 -12.61
CA GLY A 74 10.35 -13.47 -12.82
C GLY A 74 10.98 -12.53 -13.86
N LYS A 75 10.25 -11.52 -14.32
CA LYS A 75 10.77 -10.46 -15.22
C LYS A 75 10.75 -9.12 -14.50
N TRP A 76 11.83 -8.36 -14.64
CA TRP A 76 11.90 -6.97 -14.19
C TRP A 76 11.22 -6.08 -15.23
N LEU A 77 10.12 -5.45 -14.83
CA LEU A 77 9.39 -4.49 -15.66
C LEU A 77 9.72 -3.08 -15.21
N THR A 78 10.20 -2.25 -16.14
CA THR A 78 10.26 -0.79 -15.93
C THR A 78 8.83 -0.27 -15.92
N VAL A 79 8.40 0.30 -14.80
CA VAL A 79 7.06 0.85 -14.67
C VAL A 79 7.03 2.20 -15.39
N ASN A 80 6.52 2.21 -16.63
CA ASN A 80 6.08 3.43 -17.29
C ASN A 80 4.86 3.94 -16.51
N ARG A 81 5.06 4.99 -15.73
CA ARG A 81 4.02 5.56 -14.88
C ARG A 81 3.03 6.35 -15.75
N PRO A 82 1.74 5.96 -15.80
CA PRO A 82 0.71 6.90 -16.23
C PRO A 82 0.83 8.18 -15.40
N ALA A 83 0.70 9.34 -16.03
CA ALA A 83 0.65 10.59 -15.29
C ALA A 83 -0.49 10.51 -14.26
N ASN A 84 -0.27 10.98 -13.02
CA ASN A 84 -1.28 10.94 -11.95
C ASN A 84 -1.67 9.51 -11.51
N SER A 85 -0.70 8.63 -11.29
CA SER A 85 -0.97 7.30 -10.73
C SER A 85 -0.03 6.93 -9.57
N PHE A 86 -0.58 6.21 -8.60
CA PHE A 86 0.16 5.61 -7.48
C PHE A 86 0.07 4.09 -7.59
N PHE A 87 1.15 3.40 -7.19
CA PHE A 87 1.24 1.93 -7.20
C PHE A 87 1.59 1.44 -5.80
N SER A 88 1.01 0.30 -5.42
CA SER A 88 1.46 -0.44 -4.24
C SER A 88 2.77 -1.16 -4.56
N VAL A 89 3.72 -1.14 -3.63
CA VAL A 89 5.03 -1.79 -3.79
C VAL A 89 5.21 -2.96 -2.83
N MET A 90 5.77 -4.04 -3.35
CA MET A 90 6.28 -5.11 -2.50
C MET A 90 7.49 -4.57 -1.74
N HIS A 91 7.49 -4.77 -0.43
CA HIS A 91 8.60 -4.40 0.44
C HIS A 91 8.89 -5.55 1.39
N GLN A 92 10.13 -5.61 1.88
CA GLN A 92 10.54 -6.64 2.82
C GLN A 92 11.46 -6.07 3.90
N ALA A 93 11.49 -6.76 5.04
CA ALA A 93 12.39 -6.47 6.13
C ALA A 93 13.44 -7.60 6.23
N THR A 94 14.72 -7.28 6.00
CA THR A 94 15.81 -8.25 6.12
C THR A 94 16.25 -8.42 7.58
N VAL A 95 16.86 -9.54 7.95
CA VAL A 95 17.47 -9.74 9.28
C VAL A 95 18.99 -9.72 9.16
N ASN A 96 19.68 -9.50 10.28
CA ASN A 96 21.14 -9.50 10.34
C ASN A 96 21.61 -10.33 11.54
N ASN A 97 22.89 -10.70 11.60
CA ASN A 97 23.45 -11.53 12.68
C ASN A 97 24.11 -10.73 13.82
N LYS A 98 24.09 -9.40 13.78
CA LYS A 98 24.85 -8.54 14.70
C LYS A 98 23.98 -7.89 15.78
N ALA A 99 22.81 -7.37 15.38
CA ALA A 99 22.02 -6.49 16.23
C ALA A 99 20.52 -6.70 16.02
N THR A 100 19.78 -6.59 17.12
CA THR A 100 18.33 -6.51 17.12
C THR A 100 17.86 -5.24 16.41
N ARG A 101 16.84 -5.36 15.56
CA ARG A 101 16.07 -4.23 15.04
C ARG A 101 14.65 -4.28 15.57
N ILE A 102 14.10 -3.13 15.93
CA ILE A 102 12.68 -2.96 16.25
C ILE A 102 12.10 -1.94 15.27
N SER A 103 10.90 -2.20 14.74
CA SER A 103 10.15 -1.21 13.95
C SER A 103 8.71 -1.13 14.43
N ILE A 104 8.12 0.06 14.28
CA ILE A 104 6.71 0.29 14.50
C ILE A 104 6.13 0.79 13.19
N ALA A 105 5.21 0.03 12.61
CA ALA A 105 4.43 0.43 11.46
C ALA A 105 3.05 0.89 11.91
N THR A 106 2.54 1.97 11.30
CA THR A 106 1.17 2.45 11.54
C THR A 106 0.38 2.46 10.22
N PRO A 107 -0.20 1.33 9.82
CA PRO A 107 -1.10 1.28 8.67
C PRO A 107 -2.34 2.15 8.92
N HIS A 108 -2.71 2.92 7.91
CA HIS A 108 -3.95 3.70 7.88
C HIS A 108 -4.79 3.17 6.71
N GLY A 109 -6.08 2.97 6.94
CA GLY A 109 -6.99 2.44 5.93
C GLY A 109 -8.38 3.06 6.00
N PRO A 110 -9.21 2.83 4.97
CA PRO A 110 -10.61 3.22 4.97
C PRO A 110 -11.39 2.71 6.19
N SER A 111 -12.58 3.28 6.37
CA SER A 111 -13.60 2.65 7.23
C SER A 111 -13.95 1.27 6.67
N VAL A 112 -14.14 0.29 7.55
CA VAL A 112 -14.36 -1.12 7.16
C VAL A 112 -15.57 -1.32 6.26
N ASP A 113 -16.61 -0.51 6.42
CA ASP A 113 -17.84 -0.61 5.61
C ASP A 113 -17.79 0.23 4.32
N THR A 114 -16.69 0.93 4.05
CA THR A 114 -16.54 1.77 2.86
C THR A 114 -16.32 0.90 1.62
N ILE A 115 -17.03 1.21 0.53
CA ILE A 115 -16.75 0.64 -0.80
C ILE A 115 -15.66 1.49 -1.46
N ILE A 116 -14.55 0.86 -1.83
CA ILE A 116 -13.44 1.49 -2.52
C ILE A 116 -13.47 1.08 -3.99
N ALA A 117 -13.38 2.07 -4.88
CA ALA A 117 -13.36 1.90 -6.33
C ALA A 117 -12.38 2.91 -6.95
N PRO A 118 -11.96 2.72 -8.22
CA PRO A 118 -11.21 3.75 -8.93
C PRO A 118 -11.98 5.08 -8.98
N ALA A 119 -11.25 6.20 -8.80
CA ALA A 119 -11.85 7.53 -8.80
C ALA A 119 -12.46 7.87 -10.18
N PRO A 120 -13.77 8.13 -10.29
CA PRO A 120 -14.43 8.42 -11.57
C PRO A 120 -13.78 9.59 -12.33
N GLU A 121 -13.40 10.65 -11.63
CA GLU A 121 -12.79 11.86 -12.19
C GLU A 121 -11.46 11.54 -12.89
N LEU A 122 -10.70 10.56 -12.38
CA LEU A 122 -9.47 10.12 -13.03
C LEU A 122 -9.76 9.24 -14.25
N LEU A 123 -10.76 8.37 -14.19
CA LEU A 123 -11.18 7.53 -15.32
C LEU A 123 -11.68 8.39 -16.48
N GLU A 124 -12.49 9.41 -16.20
CA GLU A 124 -13.02 10.35 -17.19
C GLU A 124 -11.90 11.17 -17.82
N LYS A 125 -10.96 11.69 -17.01
CA LYS A 125 -9.81 12.46 -17.47
C LYS A 125 -8.88 11.66 -18.38
N GLU A 126 -8.71 10.36 -18.12
CA GLU A 126 -7.87 9.47 -18.92
C GLU A 126 -8.63 8.79 -20.07
N GLY A 127 -9.96 8.86 -20.09
CA GLY A 127 -10.80 8.16 -21.06
C GLY A 127 -10.69 6.64 -20.97
N GLN A 128 -10.45 6.10 -19.77
CA GLN A 128 -10.21 4.67 -19.55
C GLN A 128 -11.36 4.03 -18.76
N ALA A 129 -11.63 2.76 -19.05
CA ALA A 129 -12.50 1.93 -18.23
C ALA A 129 -11.80 1.58 -16.89
N PRO A 130 -12.54 1.36 -15.80
CA PRO A 130 -11.96 0.95 -14.53
C PRO A 130 -11.24 -0.39 -14.70
N LYS A 131 -9.97 -0.45 -14.30
CA LYS A 131 -9.20 -1.71 -14.27
C LYS A 131 -9.59 -2.62 -13.10
N TYR A 132 -10.14 -2.04 -12.04
CA TYR A 132 -10.51 -2.75 -10.82
C TYR A 132 -11.97 -2.49 -10.47
N ILE A 133 -12.66 -3.51 -9.97
CA ILE A 133 -14.04 -3.37 -9.46
C ILE A 133 -14.07 -2.63 -8.12
N GLY A 134 -15.23 -2.05 -7.81
CA GLY A 134 -15.50 -1.56 -6.47
C GLY A 134 -15.63 -2.71 -5.47
N MET A 135 -15.03 -2.60 -4.29
CA MET A 135 -15.07 -3.63 -3.25
C MET A 135 -15.22 -3.01 -1.86
N ASN A 136 -15.99 -3.67 -1.00
CA ASN A 136 -16.09 -3.30 0.41
C ASN A 136 -14.74 -3.57 1.13
N TYR A 137 -14.27 -2.61 1.92
CA TYR A 137 -12.94 -2.70 2.53
C TYR A 137 -12.80 -3.87 3.52
N LYS A 138 -13.87 -4.25 4.23
CA LYS A 138 -13.88 -5.42 5.10
C LYS A 138 -13.69 -6.72 4.31
N GLU A 139 -14.36 -6.85 3.17
CA GLU A 139 -14.21 -8.02 2.28
C GLU A 139 -12.79 -8.08 1.71
N TYR A 140 -12.22 -6.93 1.33
CA TYR A 140 -10.83 -6.84 0.89
C TYR A 140 -9.84 -7.32 1.95
N ILE A 141 -10.01 -6.90 3.22
CA ILE A 141 -9.18 -7.37 4.35
C ILE A 141 -9.33 -8.89 4.55
N GLN A 142 -10.54 -9.43 4.42
CA GLN A 142 -10.77 -10.87 4.54
C GLN A 142 -10.09 -11.65 3.40
N LEU A 143 -10.14 -11.13 2.17
CA LEU A 143 -9.43 -11.72 1.03
C LEU A 143 -7.92 -11.75 1.24
N GLN A 144 -7.33 -10.69 1.82
CA GLN A 144 -5.91 -10.67 2.18
C GLN A 144 -5.54 -11.78 3.18
N GLN A 145 -6.45 -12.13 4.11
CA GLN A 145 -6.22 -13.17 5.10
C GLN A 145 -6.39 -14.60 4.55
N ILE A 146 -7.22 -14.77 3.51
CA ILE A 146 -7.49 -16.06 2.86
C ILE A 146 -6.37 -16.46 1.89
N GLY A 147 -5.62 -15.49 1.37
CA GLY A 147 -4.47 -15.71 0.48
C GLY A 147 -3.40 -16.59 1.13
N LYS A 148 -3.48 -17.91 0.92
CA LYS A 148 -2.54 -18.92 1.46
C LYS A 148 -1.13 -18.81 0.88
N ASN A 149 -0.94 -18.01 -0.17
CA ASN A 149 0.33 -17.82 -0.84
C ASN A 149 0.71 -16.33 -0.81
N TYR A 150 1.77 -15.99 -0.07
CA TYR A 150 2.38 -14.64 -0.01
C TYR A 150 2.76 -14.06 -1.39
N MET A 151 2.72 -14.86 -2.45
CA MET A 151 3.10 -14.49 -3.82
C MET A 151 1.92 -14.09 -4.73
N GLN A 152 0.66 -14.35 -4.34
CA GLN A 152 -0.49 -13.99 -5.17
C GLN A 152 -1.06 -12.63 -4.72
N SER A 153 -1.18 -11.71 -5.67
CA SER A 153 -1.66 -10.36 -5.38
C SER A 153 -3.16 -10.35 -5.13
N THR A 154 -3.61 -9.72 -4.03
CA THR A 154 -5.05 -9.52 -3.80
C THR A 154 -5.69 -8.70 -4.92
N PHE A 155 -4.91 -7.88 -5.65
CA PHE A 155 -5.40 -7.13 -6.81
C PHE A 155 -5.91 -8.03 -7.94
N ASP A 156 -5.39 -9.25 -8.08
CA ASP A 156 -5.81 -10.17 -9.15
C ASP A 156 -7.26 -10.64 -8.97
N HIS A 157 -7.77 -10.62 -7.72
CA HIS A 157 -9.14 -11.00 -7.39
C HIS A 157 -10.17 -9.90 -7.66
N ILE A 158 -9.72 -8.69 -7.99
CA ILE A 158 -10.59 -7.51 -8.15
C ILE A 158 -10.39 -6.81 -9.50
N LEU A 159 -9.81 -7.49 -10.48
CA LEU A 159 -9.78 -6.99 -11.86
C LEU A 159 -11.20 -6.95 -12.45
N ALA A 160 -11.50 -5.91 -13.21
CA ALA A 160 -12.77 -5.76 -13.95
C ALA A 160 -12.78 -6.54 -15.27
#